data_AF-A0A9D8M4L4-F1
#
_entry.id   AF-A0A9D8M4L4-F1
#
_cell.length_a   1.000
_cell.length_b   1.000
_cell.length_c   1.000
_cell.angle_alpha   90.00
_cell.angle_beta   90.00
_cell.angle_gamma   90.00
#
_symmetry.space_group_name_H-M   'P 1'
#
loop_
_entity.id
_entity.type
_entity.pdbx_description
1 polymer ?
#
loop_
_entity_poly.entity_id
_entity_poly.type
_entity_poly.pdbx_seq_one_letter_code
_entity_poly.pdbx_strand_id
1 'polypeptide(L)'
;DLEAHLEARGKDDLVRILQEVDALTDKVDIVYVQQKEALGLGHAVWTARRQVEGEPCAVLLADDVILGAAPVLQQLIRAHEETEGATVLAVRRVPRDQISRYGIVATEHSVGRIHRVVDMVEKPSVADAPTDLAIFGRYVLAPDVFQALDVAGPGSGGEIQLTDAVRSTIATGNVVAYEFEGDYYDTGTVPGYLRANLALALRRDDLRETMLGVIRELVDASEMAAK
;
A
#
# COMPACT_ATOMS: atom_id res chain seq x y z
N ASP A 1 26.04 1.34 21.16
CA ASP A 1 25.55 1.79 22.49
C ASP A 1 24.24 1.18 22.96
N LEU A 2 23.19 0.99 22.14
CA LEU A 2 21.96 0.33 22.58
C LEU A 2 22.08 -1.19 22.76
N GLU A 3 22.70 -1.89 21.80
CA GLU A 3 22.90 -3.35 21.85
C GLU A 3 23.67 -3.77 23.11
N ALA A 4 24.86 -3.21 23.33
CA ALA A 4 25.67 -3.44 24.53
C ALA A 4 24.92 -3.15 25.84
N HIS A 5 24.01 -2.17 25.85
CA HIS A 5 23.18 -1.88 27.02
C HIS A 5 22.11 -2.95 27.28
N LEU A 6 21.53 -3.54 26.22
CA LEU A 6 20.55 -4.62 26.31
C LEU A 6 21.22 -5.94 26.70
N GLU A 7 22.39 -6.24 26.15
CA GLU A 7 23.22 -7.40 26.52
C GLU A 7 23.61 -7.34 28.00
N ALA A 8 24.11 -6.20 28.48
CA ALA A 8 24.48 -6.02 29.88
C ALA A 8 23.30 -6.19 30.85
N ARG A 9 22.06 -6.05 30.36
CA ARG A 9 20.82 -6.26 31.13
C ARG A 9 20.17 -7.63 30.89
N GLY A 10 20.80 -8.52 30.11
CA GLY A 10 20.29 -9.86 29.79
C GLY A 10 18.95 -9.83 29.06
N LYS A 11 18.70 -8.81 28.22
CA LYS A 11 17.46 -8.66 27.44
C LYS A 11 17.60 -9.29 26.05
N ASP A 12 17.91 -10.59 26.03
CA ASP A 12 18.31 -11.31 24.81
C ASP A 12 17.26 -11.24 23.69
N ASP A 13 15.96 -11.24 24.02
CA ASP A 13 14.89 -11.08 23.04
C ASP A 13 14.94 -9.73 22.31
N LEU A 14 15.30 -8.65 23.01
CA LEU A 14 15.42 -7.32 22.41
C LEU A 14 16.71 -7.19 21.60
N VAL A 15 17.78 -7.85 22.04
CA VAL A 15 19.04 -7.93 21.27
C VAL A 15 18.78 -8.63 19.94
N ARG A 16 18.07 -9.76 19.94
CA ARG A 16 17.69 -10.47 18.71
C ARG A 16 16.88 -9.58 17.76
N ILE A 17 15.88 -8.87 18.28
CA ILE A 17 15.07 -7.94 17.45
C ILE A 17 15.97 -6.85 16.84
N LEU A 18 16.90 -6.28 17.61
CA LEU A 18 17.81 -5.26 17.10
C LEU A 18 18.71 -5.81 15.99
N GLN A 19 19.28 -7.00 16.18
CA GLN A 19 20.11 -7.66 15.18
C GLN A 19 19.34 -7.99 13.90
N GLU A 20 18.07 -8.40 14.00
CA GLU A 20 17.19 -8.60 12.85
C GLU A 20 16.95 -7.30 12.07
N VAL A 21 16.74 -6.18 12.78
CA VAL A 21 16.59 -4.85 12.17
C VAL A 21 17.88 -4.42 11.48
N ASP A 22 19.02 -4.53 12.15
CA ASP A 22 20.33 -4.14 11.62
C ASP A 22 20.67 -4.94 10.35
N ALA A 23 20.45 -6.26 10.38
CA ALA A 23 20.66 -7.13 9.22
C ALA A 23 19.76 -6.82 8.02
N LEU A 24 18.61 -6.17 8.23
CA LEU A 24 17.74 -5.67 7.16
C LEU A 24 18.23 -4.31 6.65
N THR A 25 18.60 -3.40 7.55
CA THR A 25 19.11 -2.08 7.16
C THR A 25 20.43 -2.16 6.42
N ASP A 26 21.29 -3.12 6.74
CA ASP A 26 22.57 -3.35 6.03
C ASP A 26 22.39 -3.78 4.56
N LYS A 27 21.16 -4.14 4.15
CA LYS A 27 20.84 -4.57 2.78
C LYS A 27 20.25 -3.45 1.92
N VAL A 28 19.95 -2.28 2.50
CA VAL A 28 19.24 -1.21 1.81
C VAL A 28 19.80 0.17 2.16
N ASP A 29 19.90 1.03 1.16
CA ASP A 29 20.18 2.45 1.38
C ASP A 29 18.86 3.19 1.65
N ILE A 30 18.79 3.92 2.76
CA ILE A 30 17.60 4.70 3.14
C ILE A 30 17.88 6.19 2.89
N VAL A 31 17.14 6.77 1.96
CA VAL A 31 17.23 8.20 1.61
C VAL A 31 15.93 8.90 2.00
N TYR A 32 16.07 10.04 2.67
CA TYR A 32 14.94 10.87 3.08
C TYR A 32 14.83 12.10 2.18
N VAL A 33 13.62 12.38 1.72
CA VAL A 33 13.30 13.58 0.96
C VAL A 33 12.13 14.29 1.61
N GLN A 34 12.28 15.58 1.86
CA GLN A 34 11.25 16.38 2.52
C GLN A 34 10.25 16.93 1.50
N GLN A 35 8.98 16.57 1.66
CA GLN A 35 7.87 17.27 1.03
C GLN A 35 7.66 18.62 1.74
N LYS A 36 7.91 19.73 1.04
CA LYS A 36 7.85 21.07 1.64
C LYS A 36 6.41 21.56 1.90
N GLU A 37 5.48 21.15 1.05
CA GLU A 37 4.07 21.55 1.10
C GLU A 37 3.18 20.31 0.90
N ALA A 38 2.11 20.21 1.68
CA ALA A 38 1.16 19.11 1.64
C ALA A 38 0.19 19.24 0.45
N LEU A 39 0.72 19.15 -0.78
CA LEU A 39 -0.03 19.31 -2.04
C LEU A 39 -0.60 17.99 -2.59
N GLY A 40 -0.70 16.94 -1.78
CA GLY A 40 -1.23 15.63 -2.19
C GLY A 40 -0.18 14.56 -2.49
N LEU A 41 -0.67 13.33 -2.73
CA LEU A 41 0.15 12.13 -2.95
C LEU A 41 1.01 12.22 -4.22
N GLY A 42 0.46 12.75 -5.32
CA GLY A 42 1.22 12.91 -6.56
C GLY A 42 2.43 13.82 -6.36
N HIS A 43 2.25 14.93 -5.63
CA HIS A 43 3.37 15.81 -5.27
C HIS A 43 4.39 15.12 -4.35
N ALA A 44 3.95 14.29 -3.40
CA ALA A 44 4.84 13.53 -2.54
C ALA A 44 5.74 12.57 -3.36
N VAL A 45 5.16 11.82 -4.30
CA VAL A 45 5.90 10.93 -5.22
C VAL A 45 6.85 11.74 -6.11
N TRP A 46 6.37 12.84 -6.70
CA TRP A 46 7.19 13.72 -7.54
C TRP A 46 8.39 14.33 -6.81
N THR A 47 8.27 14.56 -5.50
CA THR A 47 9.36 15.09 -4.68
C THR A 47 10.57 14.13 -4.68
N ALA A 48 10.36 12.82 -4.81
CA ALA A 48 11.40 11.79 -4.86
C ALA A 48 12.01 11.57 -6.27
N ARG A 49 11.56 12.28 -7.31
CA ARG A 49 11.98 12.03 -8.71
C ARG A 49 13.48 12.07 -8.95
N ARG A 50 14.23 12.86 -8.17
CA ARG A 50 15.69 12.98 -8.30
C ARG A 50 16.43 11.74 -7.81
N GLN A 51 15.81 10.98 -6.91
CA GLN A 51 16.35 9.72 -6.39
C GLN A 51 15.97 8.54 -7.28
N VAL A 52 14.84 8.62 -7.98
CA VAL A 52 14.38 7.59 -8.92
C VAL A 52 15.12 7.66 -10.27
N GLU A 53 15.65 8.82 -10.64
CA GLU A 53 16.52 9.02 -11.82
C GLU A 53 15.92 8.54 -13.16
N GLY A 54 14.59 8.51 -13.28
CA GLY A 54 13.91 8.09 -14.50
C GLY A 54 13.88 6.58 -14.72
N GLU A 55 14.16 5.79 -13.67
CA GLU A 55 13.95 4.35 -13.65
C GLU A 55 12.52 3.99 -13.19
N PRO A 56 12.00 2.79 -13.50
CA PRO A 56 10.78 2.30 -12.89
C PRO A 56 10.93 2.22 -11.37
N CYS A 57 9.88 2.57 -10.62
CA CYS A 57 9.95 2.55 -9.16
C CYS A 57 8.68 2.01 -8.51
N ALA A 58 8.84 1.46 -7.30
CA ALA A 58 7.70 1.06 -6.49
C ALA A 58 7.23 2.21 -5.59
N VAL A 59 5.92 2.36 -5.43
CA VAL A 59 5.32 3.26 -4.43
C VAL A 59 4.50 2.44 -3.45
N LEU A 60 4.75 2.65 -2.16
CA LEU A 60 4.11 1.94 -1.06
C LEU A 60 3.52 2.95 -0.07
N LEU A 61 2.19 3.01 0.02
CA LEU A 61 1.50 3.81 1.05
C LEU A 61 1.61 3.12 2.42
N ALA A 62 2.14 3.82 3.40
CA ALA A 62 2.50 3.23 4.70
C ALA A 62 1.29 2.78 5.54
N ASP A 63 0.11 3.33 5.26
CA ASP A 63 -1.16 2.98 5.89
C ASP A 63 -1.78 1.68 5.37
N ASP A 64 -1.40 1.23 4.17
CA ASP A 64 -1.85 -0.03 3.61
C ASP A 64 -0.98 -1.21 4.08
N VAL A 65 -1.54 -2.08 4.92
CA VAL A 65 -0.90 -3.33 5.34
C VAL A 65 -1.52 -4.49 4.56
N ILE A 66 -0.71 -5.18 3.76
CA ILE A 66 -1.16 -6.33 2.98
C ILE A 66 -0.35 -7.57 3.37
N LEU A 67 -1.04 -8.61 3.84
CA LEU A 67 -0.47 -9.86 4.31
C LEU A 67 -0.87 -11.00 3.36
N GLY A 68 0.10 -11.66 2.76
CA GLY A 68 -0.14 -12.79 1.85
C GLY A 68 1.00 -13.78 1.87
N ALA A 69 0.80 -14.95 1.25
CA ALA A 69 1.85 -15.96 1.13
C ALA A 69 3.04 -15.44 0.31
N ALA A 70 2.76 -14.67 -0.76
CA ALA A 70 3.75 -13.94 -1.53
C ALA A 70 3.58 -12.42 -1.30
N PRO A 71 4.66 -11.65 -1.09
CA PRO A 71 4.57 -10.19 -0.96
C PRO A 71 3.91 -9.57 -2.20
N VAL A 72 2.92 -8.67 -2.00
CA VAL A 72 2.19 -8.02 -3.11
C VAL A 72 3.13 -7.27 -4.04
N LEU A 73 4.15 -6.59 -3.49
CA LEU A 73 5.14 -5.91 -4.32
C LEU A 73 5.85 -6.86 -5.28
N GLN A 74 6.18 -8.08 -4.84
CA GLN A 74 6.79 -9.09 -5.71
C GLN A 74 5.84 -9.54 -6.82
N GLN A 75 4.53 -9.65 -6.52
CA GLN A 75 3.52 -9.98 -7.53
C GLN A 75 3.43 -8.87 -8.60
N LEU A 76 3.45 -7.60 -8.17
CA LEU A 76 3.41 -6.44 -9.06
C LEU A 76 4.68 -6.31 -9.92
N ILE A 77 5.87 -6.55 -9.36
CA ILE A 77 7.13 -6.53 -10.11
C ILE A 77 7.09 -7.58 -11.23
N ARG A 78 6.61 -8.80 -10.94
CA ARG A 78 6.44 -9.82 -11.99
C ARG A 78 5.48 -9.37 -13.07
N ALA A 79 4.34 -8.79 -12.70
CA ALA A 79 3.40 -8.25 -13.67
C ALA A 79 4.02 -7.13 -14.53
N HIS A 80 4.86 -6.27 -13.95
CA HIS A 80 5.58 -5.22 -14.67
C HIS A 80 6.53 -5.83 -15.71
N GLU A 81 7.29 -6.86 -15.33
CA GLU A 81 8.19 -7.60 -16.22
C GLU A 81 7.43 -8.33 -17.34
N GLU A 82 6.33 -9.02 -17.01
CA GLU A 82 5.48 -9.77 -17.96
C GLU A 82 4.77 -8.86 -18.98
N THR A 83 4.59 -7.58 -18.64
CA THR A 83 3.90 -6.59 -19.48
C THR A 83 4.86 -5.59 -20.12
N GLU A 84 6.13 -5.98 -20.25
CA GLU A 84 7.19 -5.23 -20.94
C GLU A 84 7.39 -3.81 -20.36
N GLY A 85 7.29 -3.67 -19.04
CA GLY A 85 7.57 -2.42 -18.33
C GLY A 85 6.34 -1.53 -18.08
N ALA A 86 5.14 -2.08 -18.08
CA ALA A 86 3.90 -1.32 -17.85
C ALA A 86 3.82 -0.71 -16.43
N THR A 87 3.16 0.43 -16.28
CA THR A 87 2.75 0.87 -14.93
C THR A 87 1.73 -0.14 -14.38
N VAL A 88 1.99 -0.69 -13.18
CA VAL A 88 1.15 -1.71 -12.53
C VAL A 88 0.52 -1.15 -11.27
N LEU A 89 -0.81 -1.28 -11.20
CA LEU A 89 -1.63 -0.88 -10.05
C LEU A 89 -2.09 -2.12 -9.28
N ALA A 90 -1.83 -2.21 -7.98
CA ALA A 90 -2.47 -3.22 -7.16
C ALA A 90 -3.96 -2.91 -7.05
N VAL A 91 -4.81 -3.85 -7.50
CA VAL A 91 -6.26 -3.68 -7.39
C VAL A 91 -6.92 -4.85 -6.68
N ARG A 92 -8.10 -4.59 -6.11
CA ARG A 92 -9.01 -5.62 -5.64
C ARG A 92 -10.46 -5.13 -5.73
N ARG A 93 -11.39 -6.05 -5.91
CA ARG A 93 -12.81 -5.74 -5.85
C ARG A 93 -13.23 -5.30 -4.45
N VAL A 94 -14.04 -4.25 -4.37
CA VAL A 94 -14.58 -3.74 -3.11
C VAL A 94 -16.12 -3.71 -3.12
N PRO A 95 -16.76 -3.87 -1.95
CA PRO A 95 -18.19 -3.63 -1.80
C PRO A 95 -18.61 -2.23 -2.25
N ARG A 96 -19.86 -2.09 -2.71
CA ARG A 96 -20.38 -0.81 -3.26
C ARG A 96 -20.31 0.36 -2.28
N ASP A 97 -20.45 0.11 -0.98
CA ASP A 97 -20.39 1.11 0.09
C ASP A 97 -18.97 1.60 0.40
N GLN A 98 -17.95 1.01 -0.24
CA GLN A 98 -16.54 1.38 -0.08
C GLN A 98 -15.95 2.06 -1.33
N ILE A 99 -16.66 2.03 -2.46
CA ILE A 99 -16.19 2.57 -3.76
C ILE A 99 -15.65 4.00 -3.63
N SER A 100 -16.39 4.90 -3.00
CA SER A 100 -16.03 6.32 -2.90
C SER A 100 -14.82 6.62 -2.01
N ARG A 101 -14.17 5.61 -1.44
CA ARG A 101 -12.95 5.74 -0.64
C ARG A 101 -11.68 5.62 -1.48
N TYR A 102 -11.78 5.05 -2.68
CA TYR A 102 -10.62 4.62 -3.47
C TYR A 102 -10.62 5.22 -4.88
N GLY A 103 -9.46 5.18 -5.53
CA GLY A 103 -9.39 5.27 -6.98
C GLY A 103 -9.97 4.01 -7.61
N ILE A 104 -10.81 4.14 -8.65
CA ILE A 104 -11.47 3.02 -9.33
C ILE A 104 -11.01 2.96 -10.77
N VAL A 105 -10.63 1.76 -11.24
CA VAL A 105 -10.16 1.54 -12.62
C VAL A 105 -11.28 1.05 -13.54
N ALA A 106 -11.24 1.46 -14.80
CA ALA A 106 -11.98 0.87 -15.91
C ALA A 106 -11.04 -0.03 -16.72
N THR A 107 -11.50 -1.22 -17.10
CA THR A 107 -10.68 -2.22 -17.82
C THR A 107 -11.44 -2.82 -19.00
N GLU A 108 -10.72 -3.25 -20.03
CA GLU A 108 -11.32 -3.83 -21.26
C GLU A 108 -10.92 -5.30 -21.52
N HIS A 109 -9.64 -5.62 -21.30
CA HIS A 109 -9.04 -6.92 -21.61
C HIS A 109 -8.34 -7.45 -20.37
N SER A 110 -8.41 -8.76 -20.16
CA SER A 110 -7.82 -9.40 -18.99
C SER A 110 -7.15 -10.71 -19.37
N VAL A 111 -5.94 -10.92 -18.85
CA VAL A 111 -5.17 -12.16 -18.99
C VAL A 111 -4.82 -12.61 -17.58
N GLY A 112 -5.48 -13.64 -17.08
CA GLY A 112 -5.34 -14.06 -15.69
C GLY A 112 -5.78 -12.95 -14.73
N ARG A 113 -4.84 -12.45 -13.93
CA ARG A 113 -5.03 -11.37 -12.94
C ARG A 113 -4.58 -9.99 -13.44
N ILE A 114 -4.09 -9.91 -14.68
CA ILE A 114 -3.64 -8.66 -15.30
C ILE A 114 -4.78 -8.12 -16.15
N HIS A 115 -5.18 -6.88 -15.88
CA HIS A 115 -6.27 -6.19 -16.57
C HIS A 115 -5.70 -4.93 -17.23
N ARG A 116 -5.92 -4.79 -18.54
CA ARG A 116 -5.55 -3.58 -19.27
C ARG A 116 -6.46 -2.43 -18.82
N VAL A 117 -5.86 -1.36 -18.32
CA VAL A 117 -6.59 -0.19 -17.82
C VAL A 117 -6.84 0.77 -18.97
N VAL A 118 -8.09 1.23 -19.11
CA VAL A 118 -8.52 2.18 -20.15
C VAL A 118 -8.94 3.53 -19.59
N ASP A 119 -9.32 3.57 -18.31
CA ASP A 119 -9.59 4.81 -17.59
C ASP A 119 -9.45 4.57 -16.08
N MET A 120 -9.37 5.64 -15.30
CA MET A 120 -9.48 5.57 -13.84
C MET A 120 -9.96 6.90 -13.27
N VAL A 121 -10.57 6.85 -12.09
CA VAL A 121 -11.12 8.02 -11.41
C VAL A 121 -10.84 7.96 -9.92
N GLU A 122 -10.39 9.08 -9.35
CA GLU A 122 -10.12 9.20 -7.92
C GLU A 122 -11.43 9.44 -7.14
N LYS A 123 -11.74 8.56 -6.19
CA LYS A 123 -12.87 8.68 -5.23
C LYS A 123 -14.21 9.05 -5.89
N PRO A 124 -14.66 8.28 -6.91
CA PRO A 124 -15.92 8.58 -7.59
C PRO A 124 -17.12 8.37 -6.67
N SER A 125 -18.26 8.95 -7.03
CA SER A 125 -19.54 8.52 -6.46
C SER A 125 -19.82 7.07 -6.88
N VAL A 126 -20.66 6.36 -6.12
CA VAL A 126 -21.08 4.99 -6.47
C VAL A 126 -21.79 4.93 -7.83
N ALA A 127 -22.40 6.04 -8.28
CA ALA A 127 -23.07 6.12 -9.58
C ALA A 127 -22.09 6.38 -10.74
N ASP A 128 -20.99 7.08 -10.46
CA ASP A 128 -19.99 7.47 -11.46
C ASP A 128 -18.82 6.49 -11.56
N ALA A 129 -18.75 5.51 -10.65
CA ALA A 129 -17.70 4.51 -10.63
C ALA A 129 -17.80 3.58 -11.85
N PRO A 130 -16.73 3.43 -12.65
CA PRO A 130 -16.79 2.61 -13.87
C PRO A 130 -16.83 1.11 -13.55
N THR A 131 -16.27 0.70 -12.42
CA THR A 131 -16.27 -0.69 -11.93
C THR A 131 -16.27 -0.74 -10.39
N ASP A 132 -16.09 -1.92 -9.82
CA ASP A 132 -15.82 -2.18 -8.40
C ASP A 132 -14.33 -2.48 -8.12
N LEU A 133 -13.44 -2.36 -9.11
CA LEU A 133 -11.99 -2.59 -8.96
C LEU A 133 -11.32 -1.34 -8.39
N ALA A 134 -11.01 -1.40 -7.09
CA ALA A 134 -10.34 -0.33 -6.37
C ALA A 134 -8.82 -0.48 -6.40
N ILE A 135 -8.14 0.66 -6.53
CA ILE A 135 -6.69 0.79 -6.42
C ILE A 135 -6.30 0.78 -4.94
N PHE A 136 -5.33 -0.05 -4.61
CA PHE A 136 -4.67 -0.11 -3.30
C PHE A 136 -3.29 0.51 -3.40
N GLY A 137 -2.75 0.94 -2.27
CA GLY A 137 -1.54 1.74 -2.11
C GLY A 137 -0.23 1.06 -2.49
N ARG A 138 -0.22 0.15 -3.47
CA ARG A 138 0.96 -0.49 -4.02
C ARG A 138 0.98 -0.31 -5.53
N TYR A 139 2.07 0.29 -6.00
CA TYR A 139 2.25 0.65 -7.39
C TYR A 139 3.65 0.24 -7.84
N VAL A 140 3.79 -0.15 -9.11
CA VAL A 140 5.06 -0.13 -9.84
C VAL A 140 4.87 0.85 -10.98
N LEU A 141 5.52 2.00 -10.91
CA LEU A 141 5.36 3.11 -11.84
C LEU A 141 6.43 3.03 -12.93
N ALA A 142 6.01 3.20 -14.18
CA ALA A 142 6.92 3.44 -15.28
C ALA A 142 7.41 4.92 -15.27
N PRO A 143 8.54 5.22 -15.92
CA PRO A 143 9.15 6.56 -15.87
C PRO A 143 8.28 7.69 -16.43
N ASP A 144 7.36 7.38 -17.34
CA ASP A 144 6.42 8.34 -17.95
C ASP A 144 5.46 8.97 -16.93
N VAL A 145 5.15 8.27 -15.83
CA VAL A 145 4.33 8.80 -14.74
C VAL A 145 5.00 10.02 -14.08
N PHE A 146 6.33 10.03 -13.95
CA PHE A 146 7.03 11.21 -13.42
C PHE A 146 6.97 12.41 -14.37
N GLN A 147 6.97 12.18 -15.68
CA GLN A 147 6.78 13.24 -16.67
C GLN A 147 5.37 13.80 -16.62
N ALA A 148 4.36 12.94 -16.40
CA ALA A 148 2.99 13.37 -16.16
C ALA A 148 2.88 14.23 -14.87
N LEU A 149 3.59 13.83 -13.82
CA LEU A 149 3.63 14.57 -12.55
C LEU A 149 4.30 15.95 -12.66
N ASP A 150 5.24 16.16 -13.59
CA ASP A 150 5.88 17.47 -13.80
C ASP A 150 4.91 18.57 -14.24
N VAL A 151 3.82 18.18 -14.92
CA VAL A 151 2.80 19.11 -15.44
C VAL A 151 1.44 18.95 -14.76
N ALA A 152 1.33 18.06 -13.77
CA ALA A 152 0.09 17.78 -13.09
C ALA A 152 -0.39 18.99 -12.27
N GLY A 153 -1.67 19.34 -12.44
CA GLY A 153 -2.34 20.36 -11.64
C GLY A 153 -3.16 19.76 -10.49
N PRO A 154 -3.72 20.62 -9.62
CA PRO A 154 -4.66 20.20 -8.59
C PRO A 154 -5.91 19.52 -9.18
N GLY A 155 -6.27 18.36 -8.66
CA GLY A 155 -7.46 17.60 -9.02
C GLY A 155 -8.45 17.51 -7.85
N SER A 156 -8.86 16.29 -7.51
CA SER A 156 -9.78 16.04 -6.39
C SER A 156 -9.23 16.60 -5.08
N GLY A 157 -10.07 17.34 -4.35
CA GLY A 157 -9.70 17.95 -3.07
C GLY A 157 -8.73 19.14 -3.15
N GLY A 158 -8.38 19.61 -4.36
CA GLY A 158 -7.38 20.66 -4.54
C GLY A 158 -5.94 20.16 -4.41
N GLU A 159 -5.74 18.85 -4.48
CA GLU A 159 -4.45 18.16 -4.36
C GLU A 159 -3.98 17.61 -5.71
N ILE A 160 -2.66 17.51 -5.90
CA ILE A 160 -2.06 16.81 -7.02
C ILE A 160 -2.15 15.31 -6.74
N GLN A 161 -3.03 14.62 -7.46
CA GLN A 161 -3.30 13.19 -7.28
C GLN A 161 -2.39 12.32 -8.16
N LEU A 162 -1.89 11.21 -7.60
CA LEU A 162 -1.15 10.22 -8.37
C LEU A 162 -2.06 9.54 -9.41
N THR A 163 -3.32 9.27 -9.05
CA THR A 163 -4.34 8.68 -9.92
C THR A 163 -4.52 9.48 -11.21
N ASP A 164 -4.61 10.81 -11.11
CA ASP A 164 -4.77 11.68 -12.27
C ASP A 164 -3.52 11.68 -13.18
N ALA A 165 -2.32 11.63 -12.57
CA ALA A 165 -1.07 11.55 -13.32
C ALA A 165 -0.96 10.22 -14.09
N VAL A 166 -1.21 9.08 -13.43
CA VAL A 166 -1.23 7.76 -14.08
C VAL A 166 -2.31 7.70 -15.16
N ARG A 167 -3.49 8.26 -14.90
CA ARG A 167 -4.57 8.33 -15.89
C ARG A 167 -4.11 9.00 -17.19
N SER A 168 -3.31 10.06 -17.10
CA SER A 168 -2.84 10.79 -18.28
C SER A 168 -1.83 9.99 -19.13
N THR A 169 -1.18 8.97 -18.57
CA THR A 169 -0.27 8.09 -19.33
C THR A 169 -0.97 6.94 -20.03
N ILE A 170 -2.25 6.65 -19.74
CA ILE A 170 -3.01 5.53 -20.35
C ILE A 170 -3.03 5.62 -21.89
N ALA A 171 -3.13 6.83 -22.45
CA ALA A 171 -3.22 7.01 -23.90
C ALA A 171 -1.89 6.73 -24.64
N THR A 172 -0.76 6.87 -23.95
CA THR A 172 0.59 6.81 -24.54
C THR A 172 1.42 5.64 -24.05
N GLY A 173 1.09 5.09 -22.89
CA GLY A 173 1.82 4.04 -22.20
C GLY A 173 1.00 2.78 -22.00
N ASN A 174 1.63 1.76 -21.39
CA ASN A 174 0.96 0.55 -20.97
C ASN A 174 0.65 0.67 -19.48
N VAL A 175 -0.62 0.76 -19.12
CA VAL A 175 -1.08 0.76 -17.72
C VAL A 175 -1.93 -0.48 -17.50
N VAL A 176 -1.57 -1.25 -16.49
CA VAL A 176 -2.26 -2.48 -16.11
C VAL A 176 -2.64 -2.46 -14.63
N ALA A 177 -3.77 -3.08 -14.34
CA ALA A 177 -4.21 -3.36 -12.99
C ALA A 177 -3.95 -4.83 -12.70
N TYR A 178 -3.40 -5.13 -11.53
CA TYR A 178 -3.10 -6.49 -11.08
C TYR A 178 -3.98 -6.84 -9.88
N GLU A 179 -4.89 -7.81 -10.05
CA GLU A 179 -5.75 -8.35 -8.99
C GLU A 179 -4.93 -9.21 -8.02
N PHE A 180 -4.30 -8.57 -7.03
CA PHE A 180 -3.34 -9.18 -6.12
C PHE A 180 -3.96 -10.18 -5.14
N GLU A 181 -3.14 -11.09 -4.62
CA GLU A 181 -3.51 -12.01 -3.55
C GLU A 181 -2.92 -11.55 -2.22
N GLY A 182 -3.80 -11.40 -1.21
CA GLY A 182 -3.43 -11.02 0.15
C GLY A 182 -4.60 -10.45 0.94
N ASP A 183 -4.51 -10.58 2.26
CA ASP A 183 -5.39 -9.93 3.22
C ASP A 183 -4.98 -8.46 3.37
N TYR A 184 -5.95 -7.57 3.24
CA TYR A 184 -5.74 -6.12 3.31
C TYR A 184 -6.25 -5.57 4.64
N TYR A 185 -5.49 -4.68 5.22
CA TYR A 185 -5.84 -3.92 6.40
C TYR A 185 -5.50 -2.44 6.18
N ASP A 186 -6.51 -1.59 6.25
CA ASP A 186 -6.40 -0.13 6.22
C ASP A 186 -6.01 0.39 7.61
N THR A 187 -4.74 0.70 7.82
CA THR A 187 -4.26 1.25 9.10
C THR A 187 -4.39 2.78 9.19
N GLY A 188 -4.93 3.43 8.16
CA GLY A 188 -5.30 4.85 8.17
C GLY A 188 -6.57 5.11 9.01
N THR A 189 -7.34 4.06 9.32
CA THR A 189 -8.49 4.15 10.22
C THR A 189 -8.22 3.48 11.57
N VAL A 190 -8.79 4.02 12.65
CA VAL A 190 -8.65 3.43 14.00
C VAL A 190 -9.13 1.97 14.04
N PRO A 191 -10.32 1.60 13.50
CA PRO A 191 -10.75 0.20 13.50
C PRO A 191 -9.83 -0.72 12.69
N GLY A 192 -9.34 -0.25 11.53
CA GLY A 192 -8.46 -1.04 10.69
C GLY A 192 -7.06 -1.21 11.28
N TYR A 193 -6.51 -0.19 11.95
CA TYR A 193 -5.28 -0.29 12.75
C TYR A 193 -5.38 -1.36 13.84
N LEU A 194 -6.47 -1.36 14.63
CA LEU A 194 -6.71 -2.36 15.66
C LEU A 194 -6.84 -3.77 15.07
N ARG A 195 -7.59 -3.89 13.97
CA ARG A 195 -7.77 -5.17 13.26
C ARG A 195 -6.45 -5.71 12.73
N ALA A 196 -5.59 -4.87 12.16
CA ALA A 196 -4.28 -5.26 11.67
C ALA A 196 -3.39 -5.81 12.79
N ASN A 197 -3.32 -5.09 13.92
CA ASN A 197 -2.53 -5.51 15.08
C ASN A 197 -3.01 -6.85 15.66
N LEU A 198 -4.33 -7.02 15.84
CA LEU A 198 -4.89 -8.28 16.32
C LEU A 198 -4.62 -9.42 15.33
N ALA A 199 -4.78 -9.19 14.03
CA ALA A 199 -4.51 -10.20 13.01
C ALA A 199 -3.04 -10.63 13.00
N LEU A 200 -2.10 -9.69 13.14
CA LEU A 200 -0.66 -9.98 13.22
C LEU A 200 -0.31 -10.74 14.50
N ALA A 201 -0.85 -10.33 15.65
CA ALA A 201 -0.62 -11.02 16.92
C ALA A 201 -1.14 -12.46 16.90
N LEU A 202 -2.30 -12.70 16.27
CA LEU A 202 -2.89 -14.04 16.15
C LEU A 202 -2.16 -14.95 15.16
N ARG A 203 -1.30 -14.41 14.28
CA ARG A 203 -0.44 -15.16 13.37
C ARG A 203 0.92 -15.54 13.98
N ARG A 204 1.26 -14.96 15.13
CA ARG A 204 2.53 -15.20 15.82
C ARG A 204 2.39 -16.34 16.83
N ASP A 205 3.13 -17.42 16.63
CA ASP A 205 3.06 -18.61 17.51
C ASP A 205 3.35 -18.28 18.98
N ASP A 206 4.26 -17.34 19.24
CA ASP A 206 4.64 -16.89 20.57
C ASP A 206 3.58 -15.99 21.26
N LEU A 207 2.67 -15.38 20.49
CA LEU A 207 1.67 -14.44 21.01
C LEU A 207 0.22 -14.94 20.90
N ARG A 208 -0.05 -15.88 20.01
CA ARG A 208 -1.41 -16.29 19.62
C ARG A 208 -2.28 -16.68 20.80
N GLU A 209 -1.81 -17.59 21.66
CA GLU A 209 -2.60 -18.09 22.79
C GLU A 209 -2.86 -17.00 23.84
N THR A 210 -1.84 -16.20 24.15
CA THR A 210 -1.96 -15.03 25.04
C THR A 210 -3.00 -14.05 24.51
N MET A 211 -2.93 -13.71 23.21
CA MET A 211 -3.84 -12.76 22.57
C MET A 211 -5.28 -13.29 22.51
N LEU A 212 -5.47 -14.59 22.24
CA LEU A 212 -6.80 -15.22 22.31
C LEU A 212 -7.40 -15.15 23.71
N GLY A 213 -6.58 -15.31 24.76
CA GLY A 213 -7.00 -15.13 26.15
C GLY A 213 -7.52 -13.71 26.41
N VAL A 214 -6.74 -12.70 26.02
CA VAL A 214 -7.10 -11.28 26.18
C VAL A 214 -8.40 -10.94 25.44
N ILE A 215 -8.56 -11.42 24.19
CA ILE A 215 -9.78 -11.15 23.40
C ILE A 215 -11.01 -11.74 24.10
N ARG A 216 -10.94 -12.97 24.62
CA ARG A 216 -12.06 -13.61 25.33
C ARG A 216 -12.45 -12.83 26.58
N GLU A 217 -11.46 -12.43 27.38
CA GLU A 217 -11.68 -11.63 28.59
C GLU A 217 -12.40 -10.31 28.28
N LEU A 218 -11.99 -9.61 27.22
CA LEU A 218 -12.62 -8.35 26.80
C LEU A 218 -14.06 -8.53 26.32
N VAL A 219 -14.34 -9.62 25.58
CA VAL A 219 -15.70 -9.94 25.12
C VAL A 219 -16.60 -10.24 26.31
N ASP A 220 -16.17 -11.13 27.22
CA ASP A 220 -16.93 -11.50 28.41
C ASP A 220 -17.23 -10.28 29.29
N ALA A 221 -16.23 -9.41 29.49
CA ALA A 221 -16.39 -8.16 30.24
C ALA A 221 -17.41 -7.21 29.58
N SER A 222 -17.37 -7.08 28.25
CA SER A 222 -18.31 -6.24 27.50
C SER A 222 -19.75 -6.77 27.57
N GLU A 223 -19.94 -8.08 27.53
CA GLU A 223 -21.27 -8.70 27.64
C GLU A 223 -21.86 -8.56 29.05
N MET A 224 -21.02 -8.63 30.09
CA MET A 224 -21.46 -8.37 31.47
C MET A 224 -21.84 -6.91 31.69
N ALA A 225 -21.13 -5.95 31.09
CA ALA A 225 -21.45 -4.53 31.21
C ALA A 225 -22.72 -4.10 30.44
N ALA A 226 -23.13 -4.90 29.45
CA ALA A 226 -24.34 -4.67 28.67
C ALA A 226 -25.62 -5.27 29.30
N LYS A 227 -25.50 -6.03 30.39
CA LYS A 227 -26.60 -6.60 31.18
C LYS A 227 -26.90 -5.74 32.40
#